data_AF-A0A3D0LUM1-F1
#
_entry.id   AF-A0A3D0LUM1-F1
#
_cell.length_a   1.000
_cell.length_b   1.000
_cell.length_c   1.000
_cell.angle_alpha   90.00
_cell.angle_beta   90.00
_cell.angle_gamma   90.00
#
_symmetry.space_group_name_H-M   'P 1'
#
loop_
_entity.id
_entity.type
_entity.pdbx_description
1 polymer ?
#
loop_
_entity_poly.entity_id
_entity_poly.type
_entity_poly.pdbx_seq_one_letter_code
_entity_poly.pdbx_strand_id
1 'polypeptide(L)'
;MVREFDAYALAHNFGDTLRRQNEHYYRKIHLGATAPAHHEEGIASAHDRMSFKHEITPQDLETDAFGKGLFLDRRLDASGNATPLTDYRWDGDTGPDSETAFSLALEAGAVTKTLRLHAHGMSARYQFAGVHGDGFATEINLAMPSCDGPAGRYLLGKKILGGFGERWELDQLDELILEDEILGGQVRLQISQPARLFATPHFTVSQSEAGFEKIMQAVTLYLQWPMSDLQQTLTIDLTVAALGKTTDRP
;
A
#
# COMPACT_ATOMS: atom_id res chain seq x y z
N MET A 1 9.69 -8.99 0.48
CA MET A 1 9.00 -7.75 0.89
C MET A 1 9.35 -7.45 2.33
N VAL A 2 9.26 -6.19 2.73
CA VAL A 2 9.36 -5.77 4.14
C VAL A 2 7.99 -5.90 4.79
N ARG A 3 7.94 -6.49 5.98
CA ARG A 3 6.69 -6.75 6.73
C ARG A 3 6.45 -5.72 7.82
N GLU A 4 7.51 -5.29 8.49
CA GLU A 4 7.46 -4.38 9.63
C GLU A 4 8.35 -3.18 9.33
N PHE A 5 7.85 -2.00 9.67
CA PHE A 5 8.61 -0.76 9.58
C PHE A 5 8.22 0.13 10.77
N ASP A 6 8.90 -0.11 11.89
CA ASP A 6 8.66 0.58 13.15
C ASP A 6 9.39 1.92 13.21
N ALA A 7 8.63 2.98 13.44
CA ALA A 7 9.14 4.30 13.78
C ALA A 7 8.98 4.53 15.28
N TYR A 8 10.01 4.21 16.06
CA TYR A 8 9.98 4.35 17.52
C TYR A 8 9.67 5.77 17.99
N ALA A 9 10.14 6.79 17.26
CA ALA A 9 9.85 8.20 17.58
C ALA A 9 8.36 8.55 17.50
N LEU A 10 7.58 7.77 16.74
CA LEU A 10 6.14 7.93 16.56
C LEU A 10 5.33 6.82 17.27
N ALA A 11 6.00 5.85 17.89
CA ALA A 11 5.39 4.64 18.46
C ALA A 11 4.42 3.94 17.48
N HIS A 12 4.81 3.88 16.19
CA HIS A 12 3.95 3.40 15.11
C HIS A 12 4.67 2.44 14.18
N ASN A 13 3.98 1.39 13.74
CA ASN A 13 4.45 0.45 12.72
C ASN A 13 3.74 0.71 11.40
N PHE A 14 4.46 1.23 10.41
CA PHE A 14 3.88 1.50 9.09
C PHE A 14 3.55 0.23 8.30
N GLY A 15 4.11 -0.91 8.69
CA GLY A 15 3.82 -2.22 8.10
C GLY A 15 2.56 -2.90 8.65
N ASP A 16 1.91 -2.34 9.68
CA ASP A 16 0.72 -2.90 10.35
C ASP A 16 -0.54 -2.82 9.48
N THR A 17 -0.53 -3.57 8.38
CA THR A 17 -1.54 -3.56 7.33
C THR A 17 -2.21 -4.92 7.22
N LEU A 18 -3.50 -4.93 6.90
CA LEU A 18 -4.26 -6.16 6.69
C LEU A 18 -4.52 -6.41 5.21
N ARG A 19 -4.41 -7.68 4.80
CA ARG A 19 -4.85 -8.14 3.49
C ARG A 19 -6.35 -8.47 3.51
N ARG A 20 -7.02 -8.32 2.38
CA ARG A 20 -8.38 -8.83 2.18
C ARG A 20 -8.37 -10.35 2.23
N GLN A 21 -9.19 -10.93 3.11
CA GLN A 21 -9.34 -12.36 3.29
C GLN A 21 -10.78 -12.78 3.04
N ASN A 22 -10.96 -14.07 2.77
CA ASN A 22 -12.30 -14.64 2.72
C ASN A 22 -12.78 -14.83 4.16
N GLU A 23 -13.83 -14.09 4.51
CA GLU A 23 -14.45 -14.15 5.84
C GLU A 23 -15.73 -14.98 5.79
N HIS A 24 -15.99 -15.76 6.85
CA HIS A 24 -17.13 -16.68 6.89
C HIS A 24 -18.50 -16.00 6.68
N TYR A 25 -18.60 -14.71 6.99
CA TYR A 25 -19.80 -13.91 6.83
C TYR A 25 -20.01 -13.34 5.41
N TYR A 26 -19.03 -13.39 4.51
CA TYR A 26 -19.21 -12.91 3.12
C TYR A 26 -20.27 -13.72 2.36
N ARG A 27 -20.45 -15.00 2.71
CA ARG A 27 -21.56 -15.81 2.16
C ARG A 27 -22.93 -15.19 2.45
N LYS A 28 -23.09 -14.52 3.61
CA LYS A 28 -24.34 -13.83 3.95
C LYS A 28 -24.56 -12.59 3.08
N ILE A 29 -23.50 -11.84 2.77
CA ILE A 29 -23.56 -10.68 1.86
C ILE A 29 -24.03 -11.13 0.46
N HIS A 30 -23.44 -12.20 -0.08
CA HIS A 30 -23.84 -12.74 -1.39
C HIS A 30 -25.30 -13.25 -1.41
N LEU A 31 -25.76 -13.88 -0.33
CA LEU A 31 -27.13 -14.38 -0.20
C LEU A 31 -28.16 -13.25 0.02
N GLY A 32 -27.79 -12.20 0.74
CA GLY A 32 -28.63 -11.02 0.97
C GLY A 32 -28.83 -10.14 -0.26
N ALA A 33 -27.80 -10.05 -1.13
CA ALA A 33 -27.87 -9.33 -2.40
C ALA A 33 -28.67 -10.08 -3.48
N THR A 34 -28.89 -11.38 -3.32
CA THR A 34 -29.61 -12.24 -4.30
C THR A 34 -31.02 -12.63 -3.86
N ALA A 35 -31.46 -12.28 -2.65
CA ALA A 35 -32.83 -12.53 -2.22
C ALA A 35 -33.78 -11.55 -2.94
N PRO A 36 -34.74 -12.00 -3.77
CA PRO A 36 -35.81 -11.14 -4.23
C PRO A 36 -36.55 -10.59 -3.01
N ALA A 37 -37.04 -9.35 -3.09
CA ALA A 37 -37.87 -8.75 -2.06
C ALA A 37 -39.14 -9.59 -1.89
N HIS A 38 -39.09 -10.60 -1.01
CA HIS A 38 -40.23 -11.42 -0.67
C HIS A 38 -41.18 -10.56 0.17
N HIS A 39 -42.17 -9.99 -0.51
CA HIS A 39 -43.44 -9.61 0.08
C HIS A 39 -44.19 -10.88 0.46
N GLU A 40 -43.87 -11.48 1.61
CA GLU A 40 -44.80 -12.40 2.28
C GLU A 40 -44.87 -12.03 3.77
N GLU A 41 -46.10 -12.00 4.27
CA GLU A 41 -46.52 -11.62 5.63
C GLU A 41 -46.00 -12.61 6.71
N GLY A 42 -44.68 -12.70 6.85
CA GLY A 42 -44.00 -13.33 7.96
C GLY A 42 -43.15 -12.29 8.67
N ILE A 43 -43.17 -12.27 10.01
CA ILE A 43 -42.32 -11.39 10.80
C ILE A 43 -40.87 -11.78 10.54
N ALA A 44 -40.22 -11.14 9.57
CA ALA A 44 -38.78 -11.27 9.36
C ALA A 44 -38.10 -10.90 10.68
N SER A 45 -37.37 -11.86 11.25
CA SER A 45 -36.59 -11.65 12.47
C SER A 45 -35.74 -10.40 12.29
N ALA A 46 -35.67 -9.52 13.30
CA ALA A 46 -34.84 -8.32 13.25
C ALA A 46 -33.35 -8.64 12.94
N HIS A 47 -32.96 -9.92 13.09
CA HIS A 47 -31.64 -10.46 12.78
C HIS A 47 -31.39 -10.79 11.28
N ASP A 48 -32.41 -10.76 10.41
CA ASP A 48 -32.28 -11.01 8.97
C ASP A 48 -32.10 -9.73 8.14
N ARG A 49 -32.27 -8.55 8.73
CA ARG A 49 -32.01 -7.28 8.04
C ARG A 49 -30.53 -6.95 8.10
N MET A 50 -29.80 -7.32 7.04
CA MET A 50 -28.42 -6.87 6.85
C MET A 50 -28.41 -5.35 6.67
N SER A 51 -27.89 -4.62 7.65
CA SER A 51 -27.58 -3.20 7.51
C SER A 51 -26.20 -3.04 6.90
N PHE A 52 -26.08 -2.09 5.98
CA PHE A 52 -24.83 -1.72 5.32
C PHE A 52 -24.58 -0.26 5.63
N LYS A 53 -23.46 0.06 6.30
CA LYS A 53 -23.05 1.45 6.53
C LYS A 53 -22.49 2.10 5.27
N HIS A 54 -21.95 1.26 4.38
CA HIS A 54 -21.37 1.65 3.10
C HIS A 54 -21.88 0.72 2.00
N GLU A 55 -21.92 1.20 0.77
CA GLU A 55 -22.11 0.33 -0.39
C GLU A 55 -20.91 -0.65 -0.49
N ILE A 56 -21.23 -1.93 -0.56
CA ILE A 56 -20.28 -3.03 -0.71
C ILE A 56 -20.55 -3.71 -2.04
N THR A 57 -19.54 -3.67 -2.90
CA THR A 57 -19.56 -4.27 -4.23
C THR A 57 -18.88 -5.65 -4.20
N PRO A 58 -19.08 -6.51 -5.21
CA PRO A 58 -18.33 -7.75 -5.33
C PRO A 58 -16.81 -7.54 -5.34
N GLN A 59 -16.33 -6.41 -5.87
CA GLN A 59 -14.91 -6.06 -5.90
C GLN A 59 -14.34 -5.80 -4.50
N ASP A 60 -15.15 -5.30 -3.56
CA ASP A 60 -14.75 -5.08 -2.17
C ASP A 60 -14.55 -6.40 -1.40
N LEU A 61 -15.11 -7.52 -1.91
CA LEU A 61 -15.02 -8.85 -1.31
C LEU A 61 -13.91 -9.72 -1.93
N GLU A 62 -13.19 -9.20 -2.93
CA GLU A 62 -12.05 -9.88 -3.53
C GLU A 62 -10.95 -10.11 -2.49
N THR A 63 -10.26 -11.25 -2.60
CA THR A 63 -9.15 -11.58 -1.71
C THR A 63 -7.82 -11.14 -2.32
N ASP A 64 -6.90 -10.69 -1.47
CA ASP A 64 -5.55 -10.42 -1.91
C ASP A 64 -4.75 -11.72 -1.98
N ALA A 65 -4.05 -11.94 -3.10
CA ALA A 65 -3.18 -13.10 -3.29
C ALA A 65 -1.97 -13.09 -2.35
N PHE A 66 -1.49 -11.91 -1.95
CA PHE A 66 -0.32 -11.72 -1.10
C PHE A 66 -0.67 -10.84 0.11
N GLY A 67 0.08 -11.02 1.21
CA GLY A 67 -0.03 -10.09 2.34
C GLY A 67 0.47 -8.70 1.96
N LYS A 68 -0.18 -7.67 2.49
CA LYS A 68 0.23 -6.27 2.31
C LYS A 68 1.53 -6.01 3.09
N GLY A 69 2.35 -5.11 2.58
CA GLY A 69 3.69 -4.81 3.07
C GLY A 69 4.40 -3.81 2.17
N LEU A 70 5.71 -3.63 2.36
CA LEU A 70 6.50 -2.68 1.56
C LEU A 70 7.40 -3.41 0.57
N PHE A 71 7.61 -2.79 -0.60
CA PHE A 71 8.45 -3.29 -1.68
C PHE A 71 8.03 -4.67 -2.18
N LEU A 72 6.75 -4.80 -2.57
CA LEU A 72 6.24 -5.96 -3.30
C LEU A 72 6.48 -5.73 -4.79
N ASP A 73 7.52 -6.37 -5.29
CA ASP A 73 8.03 -6.14 -6.64
C ASP A 73 7.27 -6.94 -7.68
N ARG A 74 7.08 -6.36 -8.86
CA ARG A 74 6.37 -6.96 -9.99
C ARG A 74 7.06 -6.63 -11.31
N ARG A 75 6.99 -7.56 -12.26
CA ARG A 75 7.28 -7.31 -13.67
C ARG A 75 5.98 -6.95 -14.38
N LEU A 76 6.03 -5.92 -15.21
CA LEU A 76 4.93 -5.52 -16.09
C LEU A 76 5.17 -6.07 -17.49
N ASP A 77 4.12 -6.53 -18.14
CA ASP A 77 4.10 -6.79 -19.59
C ASP A 77 3.59 -5.57 -20.38
N ALA A 78 3.65 -5.64 -21.71
CA ALA A 78 3.21 -4.58 -22.61
C ALA A 78 1.71 -4.22 -22.49
N SER A 79 0.90 -5.10 -21.91
CA SER A 79 -0.52 -4.86 -21.65
C SER A 79 -0.76 -4.27 -20.25
N GLY A 80 0.30 -4.07 -19.46
CA GLY A 80 0.24 -3.59 -18.09
C GLY A 80 -0.09 -4.67 -17.06
N ASN A 81 -0.12 -5.96 -17.43
CA ASN A 81 -0.34 -7.02 -16.46
C ASN A 81 0.88 -7.15 -15.56
N ALA A 82 0.63 -7.28 -14.25
CA ALA A 82 1.69 -7.30 -13.26
C ALA A 82 1.89 -8.71 -12.69
N THR A 83 3.03 -9.33 -13.00
CA THR A 83 3.44 -10.62 -12.44
C THR A 83 4.34 -10.40 -11.22
N PRO A 84 4.04 -10.98 -10.05
CA PRO A 84 4.83 -10.78 -8.84
C PRO A 84 6.23 -11.40 -8.95
N LEU A 85 7.23 -10.75 -8.37
CA LEU A 85 8.61 -11.23 -8.25
C LEU A 85 8.82 -11.72 -6.80
N THR A 86 8.66 -13.02 -6.57
CA THR A 86 8.63 -13.60 -5.21
C THR A 86 9.90 -14.32 -4.79
N ASP A 87 10.72 -14.78 -5.74
CA ASP A 87 11.74 -15.80 -5.47
C ASP A 87 13.12 -15.21 -5.22
N TYR A 88 13.15 -14.06 -4.53
CA TYR A 88 14.38 -13.40 -4.12
C TYR A 88 15.18 -14.30 -3.16
N ARG A 89 16.44 -14.55 -3.50
CA ARG A 89 17.41 -15.24 -2.66
C ARG A 89 18.15 -14.23 -1.81
N TRP A 90 18.31 -14.51 -0.53
CA TRP A 90 19.13 -13.69 0.36
C TRP A 90 20.61 -13.90 0.06
N ASP A 91 21.32 -12.80 -0.17
CA ASP A 91 22.75 -12.79 -0.51
C ASP A 91 23.64 -12.49 0.71
N GLY A 92 23.04 -12.17 1.86
CA GLY A 92 23.74 -11.75 3.07
C GLY A 92 23.65 -10.26 3.34
N ASP A 93 24.25 -9.86 4.46
CA ASP A 93 24.40 -8.46 4.83
C ASP A 93 25.59 -7.86 4.09
N THR A 94 25.38 -6.72 3.43
CA THR A 94 26.30 -6.13 2.48
C THR A 94 26.75 -4.76 2.95
N GLY A 95 27.96 -4.66 3.51
CA GLY A 95 28.52 -3.39 4.00
C GLY A 95 28.39 -3.20 5.51
N PRO A 96 28.82 -2.03 6.05
CA PRO A 96 28.73 -1.75 7.49
C PRO A 96 27.27 -1.58 7.93
N ASP A 97 26.92 -2.25 9.03
CA ASP A 97 25.66 -2.30 9.78
C ASP A 97 24.43 -1.66 9.11
N SER A 98 23.44 -2.51 8.77
CA SER A 98 22.06 -2.19 8.33
C SER A 98 21.76 -2.21 6.83
N GLU A 99 22.63 -2.80 5.99
CA GLU A 99 22.33 -3.11 4.58
C GLU A 99 22.25 -4.62 4.36
N THR A 100 21.17 -5.08 3.72
CA THR A 100 20.99 -6.51 3.39
C THR A 100 20.53 -6.66 1.93
N ALA A 101 21.11 -7.63 1.23
CA ALA A 101 20.92 -7.79 -0.21
C ALA A 101 20.16 -9.07 -0.56
N PHE A 102 19.38 -8.98 -1.64
CA PHE A 102 18.65 -10.09 -2.22
C PHE A 102 18.76 -10.08 -3.73
N SER A 103 18.99 -11.23 -4.34
CA SER A 103 19.08 -11.39 -5.79
C SER A 103 17.94 -12.26 -6.33
N LEU A 104 17.46 -11.91 -7.52
CA LEU A 104 16.52 -12.70 -8.28
C LEU A 104 17.05 -12.85 -9.69
N ALA A 105 17.36 -14.09 -10.09
CA ALA A 105 17.65 -14.42 -11.47
C ALA A 105 16.34 -14.45 -12.27
N LEU A 106 16.34 -13.80 -13.44
CA LEU A 106 15.25 -13.83 -14.40
C LEU A 106 15.70 -14.62 -15.63
N GLU A 107 14.75 -14.95 -16.53
CA GLU A 107 15.08 -15.59 -17.81
C GLU A 107 16.11 -14.77 -18.60
N ALA A 108 15.98 -13.44 -18.53
CA ALA A 108 16.94 -12.48 -19.05
C ALA A 108 17.42 -11.57 -17.90
N GLY A 109 18.67 -11.75 -17.50
CA GLY A 109 19.32 -10.91 -16.49
C GLY A 109 18.97 -11.25 -15.05
N ALA A 110 19.24 -10.30 -14.16
CA ALA A 110 18.97 -10.41 -12.73
C ALA A 110 18.60 -9.06 -12.13
N VAL A 111 17.81 -9.11 -11.05
CA VAL A 111 17.50 -7.96 -10.20
C VAL A 111 18.11 -8.18 -8.84
N THR A 112 18.94 -7.25 -8.39
CA THR A 112 19.41 -7.21 -6.99
C THR A 112 18.67 -6.10 -6.26
N LYS A 113 18.09 -6.42 -5.11
CA LYS A 113 17.46 -5.48 -4.19
C LYS A 113 18.28 -5.41 -2.91
N THR A 114 18.77 -4.23 -2.58
CA THR A 114 19.42 -3.95 -1.30
C THR A 114 18.49 -3.10 -0.45
N LEU A 115 18.17 -3.57 0.76
CA LEU A 115 17.44 -2.81 1.75
C LEU A 115 18.44 -2.21 2.74
N ARG A 116 18.27 -0.93 3.04
CA ARG A 116 19.07 -0.20 4.03
C ARG A 116 18.17 0.43 5.07
N LEU A 117 18.49 0.26 6.35
CA LEU A 117 17.96 1.13 7.41
C LEU A 117 18.93 2.30 7.64
N HIS A 118 18.36 3.48 7.84
CA HIS A 118 19.10 4.68 8.22
C HIS A 118 18.37 5.43 9.33
N ALA A 119 18.99 6.48 9.87
CA ALA A 119 18.58 7.09 11.14
C ALA A 119 17.10 7.49 11.22
N HIS A 120 16.50 7.87 10.08
CA HIS A 120 15.13 8.35 10.02
C HIS A 120 14.28 7.56 9.02
N GLY A 121 14.68 6.35 8.63
CA GLY A 121 13.87 5.57 7.71
C GLY A 121 14.60 4.42 7.03
N MET A 122 14.19 4.14 5.80
CA MET A 122 14.75 3.05 5.01
C MET A 122 14.81 3.36 3.53
N SER A 123 15.69 2.67 2.82
CA SER A 123 15.74 2.73 1.36
C SER A 123 15.78 1.33 0.75
N ALA A 124 15.10 1.16 -0.38
CA ALA A 124 15.28 0.02 -1.27
C ALA A 124 16.05 0.49 -2.52
N ARG A 125 17.20 -0.12 -2.77
CA ARG A 125 18.00 0.08 -3.99
C ARG A 125 17.87 -1.14 -4.87
N TYR A 126 17.50 -0.93 -6.12
CA TYR A 126 17.42 -1.95 -7.16
C TYR A 126 18.55 -1.78 -8.15
N GLN A 127 19.21 -2.87 -8.50
CA GLN A 127 20.18 -2.95 -9.57
C GLN A 127 19.68 -3.94 -10.63
N PHE A 128 19.58 -3.47 -11.87
CA PHE A 128 19.12 -4.26 -12.99
C PHE A 128 20.31 -4.65 -13.86
N ALA A 129 20.61 -5.95 -13.94
CA ALA A 129 21.74 -6.47 -14.70
C ALA A 129 21.23 -7.30 -15.88
N GLY A 130 21.29 -6.75 -17.09
CA GLY A 130 20.88 -7.46 -18.31
C GLY A 130 19.38 -7.82 -18.35
N VAL A 131 18.55 -7.11 -17.60
CA VAL A 131 17.11 -7.32 -17.55
C VAL A 131 16.47 -6.71 -18.79
N HIS A 132 15.62 -7.49 -19.45
CA HIS A 132 14.81 -7.05 -20.57
C HIS A 132 13.33 -7.31 -20.24
N GLY A 133 12.43 -6.46 -20.75
CA GLY A 133 11.00 -6.55 -20.49
C GLY A 133 10.31 -5.20 -20.73
N ASP A 134 9.00 -5.14 -20.45
CA ASP A 134 8.20 -3.94 -20.70
C ASP A 134 8.24 -2.97 -19.52
N GLY A 135 8.15 -3.46 -18.28
CA GLY A 135 8.20 -2.59 -17.12
C GLY A 135 8.52 -3.27 -15.80
N PHE A 136 8.81 -2.45 -14.81
CA PHE A 136 8.99 -2.80 -13.42
C PHE A 136 8.00 -2.02 -12.57
N ALA A 137 7.49 -2.65 -11.51
CA ALA A 137 6.67 -1.98 -10.54
C ALA A 137 7.00 -2.45 -9.12
N THR A 138 6.76 -1.58 -8.14
CA THR A 138 6.79 -1.97 -6.74
C THR A 138 5.62 -1.34 -5.99
N GLU A 139 5.06 -2.10 -5.05
CA GLU A 139 3.94 -1.69 -4.22
C GLU A 139 4.43 -1.46 -2.78
N ILE A 140 4.05 -0.31 -2.22
CA ILE A 140 4.34 0.07 -0.83
C ILE A 140 3.00 0.29 -0.14
N ASN A 141 2.76 -0.46 0.93
CA ASN A 141 1.56 -0.35 1.74
C ASN A 141 1.91 0.21 3.10
N LEU A 142 1.24 1.30 3.48
CA LEU A 142 1.48 2.02 4.72
C LEU A 142 0.22 2.07 5.55
N ALA A 143 0.29 1.57 6.78
CA ALA A 143 -0.71 1.80 7.80
C ALA A 143 -0.60 3.26 8.24
N MET A 144 -1.62 4.07 7.95
CA MET A 144 -1.67 5.49 8.32
C MET A 144 -2.82 5.70 9.32
N PRO A 145 -2.57 6.19 10.54
CA PRO A 145 -3.58 6.28 11.60
C PRO A 145 -4.84 7.07 11.25
N SER A 146 -4.73 8.09 10.40
CA SER A 146 -5.89 8.87 9.96
C SER A 146 -6.83 8.09 9.04
N CYS A 147 -6.39 6.98 8.45
CA CYS A 147 -7.17 6.20 7.49
C CYS A 147 -7.82 7.10 6.42
N ASP A 148 -9.08 6.90 6.08
CA ASP A 148 -9.86 7.74 5.17
C ASP A 148 -10.43 9.01 5.84
N GLY A 149 -9.98 9.33 7.05
CA GLY A 149 -10.32 10.55 7.78
C GLY A 149 -9.59 11.81 7.26
N PRO A 150 -10.06 13.01 7.66
CA PRO A 150 -9.61 14.29 7.11
C PRO A 150 -8.21 14.75 7.54
N ALA A 151 -7.61 14.04 8.51
CA ALA A 151 -6.31 14.37 9.11
C ALA A 151 -5.11 13.79 8.33
N GLY A 152 -5.36 12.87 7.40
CA GLY A 152 -4.34 12.28 6.53
C GLY A 152 -4.32 12.97 5.16
N ARG A 153 -3.14 13.31 4.65
CA ARG A 153 -2.99 14.09 3.40
C ARG A 153 -1.81 13.61 2.56
N TYR A 154 -2.02 13.61 1.25
CA TYR A 154 -0.93 13.55 0.26
C TYR A 154 -0.47 14.98 -0.08
N LEU A 155 0.83 15.23 -0.06
CA LEU A 155 1.43 16.50 -0.47
C LEU A 155 2.49 16.31 -1.55
N LEU A 156 2.47 17.21 -2.54
CA LEU A 156 3.52 17.39 -3.54
C LEU A 156 4.20 18.74 -3.28
N GLY A 157 5.38 18.71 -2.66
CA GLY A 157 6.00 19.92 -2.11
C GLY A 157 5.11 20.56 -1.04
N LYS A 158 4.51 21.73 -1.34
CA LYS A 158 3.57 22.42 -0.45
C LYS A 158 2.10 22.27 -0.86
N LYS A 159 1.83 21.61 -1.98
CA LYS A 159 0.47 21.44 -2.51
C LYS A 159 -0.16 20.20 -1.88
N ILE A 160 -1.29 20.38 -1.20
CA ILE A 160 -2.15 19.27 -0.77
C ILE A 160 -2.87 18.74 -2.02
N LEU A 161 -2.74 17.44 -2.27
CA LEU A 161 -3.47 16.77 -3.34
C LEU A 161 -4.88 16.39 -2.85
N GLY A 162 -4.95 15.68 -1.73
CA GLY A 162 -6.20 15.21 -1.12
C GLY A 162 -5.92 14.28 0.06
N GLY A 163 -6.97 13.66 0.59
CA GLY A 163 -6.88 12.72 1.71
C GLY A 163 -6.48 11.30 1.30
N PHE A 164 -6.10 10.47 2.29
CA PHE A 164 -5.69 9.08 2.06
C PHE A 164 -6.80 8.17 1.48
N GLY A 165 -8.07 8.52 1.73
CA GLY A 165 -9.24 7.86 1.14
C GLY A 165 -9.46 8.16 -0.35
N GLU A 166 -8.67 9.06 -0.95
CA GLU A 166 -8.78 9.43 -2.36
C GLU A 166 -7.79 8.67 -3.25
N ARG A 167 -8.13 8.54 -4.53
CA ARG A 167 -7.28 7.90 -5.54
C ARG A 167 -6.53 8.95 -6.33
N TRP A 168 -5.23 8.75 -6.52
CA TRP A 168 -4.38 9.63 -7.30
C TRP A 168 -3.57 8.87 -8.33
N GLU A 169 -3.43 9.47 -9.50
CA GLU A 169 -2.57 9.00 -10.59
C GLU A 169 -1.67 10.15 -11.02
N LEU A 170 -0.35 9.92 -11.00
CA LEU A 170 0.67 10.92 -11.29
C LEU A 170 1.75 10.30 -12.19
N ASP A 171 2.07 10.90 -13.33
CA ASP A 171 2.94 10.26 -14.33
C ASP A 171 4.45 10.42 -14.11
N GLN A 172 4.88 11.47 -13.43
CA GLN A 172 6.30 11.82 -13.26
C GLN A 172 6.57 12.27 -11.82
N LEU A 173 6.50 11.32 -10.90
CA LEU A 173 6.70 11.54 -9.48
C LEU A 173 8.12 11.16 -9.05
N ASP A 174 8.82 12.10 -8.44
CA ASP A 174 10.10 11.87 -7.75
C ASP A 174 9.98 12.02 -6.22
N GLU A 175 8.99 12.76 -5.73
CA GLU A 175 8.74 12.96 -4.31
C GLU A 175 7.24 12.99 -3.97
N LEU A 176 6.87 12.36 -2.86
CA LEU A 176 5.54 12.46 -2.25
C LEU A 176 5.66 12.50 -0.74
N ILE A 177 4.85 13.33 -0.08
CA ILE A 177 4.75 13.36 1.39
C ILE A 177 3.37 12.86 1.79
N LEU A 178 3.32 11.93 2.75
CA LEU A 178 2.13 11.49 3.44
C LEU A 178 2.16 12.10 4.83
N GLU A 179 1.39 13.15 5.06
CA GLU A 179 1.26 13.83 6.35
C GLU A 179 0.06 13.28 7.10
N ASP A 180 0.20 13.02 8.40
CA ASP A 180 -0.87 12.50 9.23
C ASP A 180 -0.88 13.20 10.59
N GLU A 181 -1.90 14.02 10.83
CA GLU A 181 -2.04 14.79 12.06
C GLU A 181 -2.37 13.90 13.28
N ILE A 182 -3.02 12.75 13.09
CA ILE A 182 -3.30 11.79 14.18
C ILE A 182 -2.02 11.08 14.60
N LEU A 183 -1.19 10.70 13.63
CA LEU A 183 0.16 10.20 13.88
C LEU A 183 1.05 11.27 14.52
N GLY A 184 0.80 12.54 14.22
CA GLY A 184 1.71 13.64 14.55
C GLY A 184 3.03 13.53 13.77
N GLY A 185 2.97 13.03 12.54
CA GLY A 185 4.15 12.66 11.76
C GLY A 185 3.89 12.64 10.26
N GLN A 186 4.95 12.39 9.50
CA GLN A 186 4.88 12.24 8.06
C GLN A 186 5.84 11.16 7.57
N VAL A 187 5.50 10.57 6.42
CA VAL A 187 6.39 9.73 5.62
C VAL A 187 6.67 10.46 4.31
N ARG A 188 7.94 10.71 4.00
CA ARG A 188 8.38 11.23 2.71
C ARG A 188 8.91 10.07 1.86
N LEU A 189 8.29 9.87 0.71
CA LEU A 189 8.77 9.02 -0.36
C LEU A 189 9.64 9.85 -1.31
N GLN A 190 10.87 9.41 -1.56
CA GLN A 190 11.74 9.98 -2.57
C GLN A 190 12.23 8.89 -3.52
N ILE A 191 12.31 9.19 -4.81
CA ILE A 191 12.60 8.23 -5.86
C ILE A 191 13.70 8.81 -6.75
N SER A 192 14.77 8.06 -6.98
CA SER A 192 15.91 8.54 -7.77
C SER A 192 15.63 8.68 -9.26
N GLN A 193 14.54 8.08 -9.76
CA GLN A 193 14.09 8.13 -11.15
C GLN A 193 12.57 8.30 -11.17
N PRO A 194 12.00 9.32 -11.86
CA PRO A 194 10.57 9.59 -11.83
C PRO A 194 9.71 8.37 -12.17
N ALA A 195 8.67 8.15 -11.38
CA ALA A 195 7.75 7.02 -11.51
C ALA A 195 6.36 7.49 -11.92
N ARG A 196 5.60 6.62 -12.59
CA ARG A 196 4.15 6.72 -12.59
C ARG A 196 3.63 6.13 -11.28
N LEU A 197 2.88 6.91 -10.50
CA LEU A 197 2.28 6.51 -9.23
C LEU A 197 0.77 6.33 -9.38
N PHE A 198 0.27 5.25 -8.80
CA PHE A 198 -1.12 5.10 -8.40
C PHE A 198 -1.20 5.02 -6.88
N ALA A 199 -1.73 6.06 -6.23
CA ALA A 199 -2.04 6.02 -4.81
C ALA A 199 -3.52 5.68 -4.62
N THR A 200 -3.82 4.64 -3.85
CA THR A 200 -5.20 4.19 -3.62
C THR A 200 -5.38 3.74 -2.17
N PRO A 201 -6.57 3.97 -1.58
CA PRO A 201 -6.91 3.36 -0.31
C PRO A 201 -7.17 1.87 -0.50
N HIS A 202 -6.65 1.06 0.41
CA HIS A 202 -6.95 -0.37 0.51
C HIS A 202 -7.93 -0.59 1.66
N PHE A 203 -9.08 -1.19 1.32
CA PHE A 203 -10.17 -1.45 2.26
C PHE A 203 -10.34 -2.95 2.49
N THR A 204 -10.75 -3.32 3.71
CA THR A 204 -11.38 -4.61 4.02
C THR A 204 -12.84 -4.40 4.40
N VAL A 205 -13.64 -5.45 4.30
CA VAL A 205 -15.02 -5.44 4.78
C VAL A 205 -15.06 -6.11 6.15
N SER A 206 -15.64 -5.41 7.13
CA SER A 206 -15.83 -5.91 8.49
C SER A 206 -17.31 -5.98 8.84
N GLN A 207 -17.67 -6.93 9.70
CA GLN A 207 -19.00 -7.04 10.29
C GLN A 207 -19.00 -6.48 11.72
N SER A 208 -19.91 -5.55 12.00
CA SER A 208 -20.20 -5.05 13.35
C SER A 208 -21.66 -5.34 13.75
N GLU A 209 -22.01 -5.09 15.02
CA GLU A 209 -23.41 -5.16 15.49
C GLU A 209 -24.33 -4.19 14.72
N ALA A 210 -23.78 -3.09 14.20
CA ALA A 210 -24.49 -2.09 13.42
C ALA A 210 -24.52 -2.39 11.90
N GLY A 211 -23.98 -3.52 11.47
CA GLY A 211 -23.92 -3.93 10.06
C GLY A 211 -22.51 -3.98 9.49
N PHE A 212 -22.43 -4.14 8.16
CA PHE A 212 -21.17 -4.22 7.43
C PHE A 212 -20.60 -2.83 7.12
N GLU A 213 -19.29 -2.72 7.20
CA GLU A 213 -18.54 -1.49 6.91
C GLU A 213 -17.23 -1.78 6.18
N LYS A 214 -16.81 -0.82 5.36
CA LYS A 214 -15.46 -0.80 4.78
C LYS A 214 -14.53 -0.12 5.78
N ILE A 215 -13.40 -0.73 6.05
CA ILE A 215 -12.36 -0.20 6.93
C ILE A 215 -11.08 -0.08 6.12
N MET A 216 -10.55 1.14 6.02
CA MET A 216 -9.27 1.35 5.35
C MET A 216 -8.16 0.73 6.20
N GLN A 217 -7.33 -0.11 5.56
CA GLN A 217 -6.23 -0.82 6.20
C GLN A 217 -4.86 -0.26 5.81
N ALA A 218 -4.76 0.35 4.63
CA ALA A 218 -3.50 0.90 4.15
C ALA A 218 -3.71 1.98 3.09
N VAL A 219 -2.81 2.95 3.08
CA VAL A 219 -2.46 3.66 1.85
C VAL A 219 -1.62 2.71 0.98
N THR A 220 -2.06 2.45 -0.26
CA THR A 220 -1.29 1.69 -1.24
C THR A 220 -0.67 2.64 -2.26
N LEU A 221 0.66 2.69 -2.31
CA LEU A 221 1.42 3.39 -3.33
C LEU A 221 1.97 2.37 -4.32
N TYR A 222 1.50 2.42 -5.57
CA TYR A 222 1.94 1.54 -6.63
C TYR A 222 2.76 2.34 -7.66
N LEU A 223 4.06 2.09 -7.67
CA LEU A 223 5.03 2.80 -8.49
C LEU A 223 5.40 1.97 -9.71
N GLN A 224 5.41 2.57 -10.89
CA GLN A 224 5.70 1.91 -12.16
C GLN A 224 6.74 2.67 -12.97
N TRP A 225 7.59 1.91 -13.66
CA TRP A 225 8.54 2.42 -14.64
C TRP A 225 8.57 1.52 -15.88
N PRO A 226 8.61 2.10 -17.09
CA PRO A 226 9.03 1.37 -18.28
C PRO A 226 10.46 0.86 -18.09
N MET A 227 10.73 -0.39 -18.45
CA MET A 227 12.08 -0.96 -18.31
C MET A 227 13.09 -0.26 -19.23
N SER A 228 12.62 0.29 -20.36
CA SER A 228 13.42 1.09 -21.29
C SER A 228 13.98 2.37 -20.68
N ASP A 229 13.28 2.91 -19.70
CA ASP A 229 13.57 4.23 -19.12
C ASP A 229 14.39 4.08 -17.82
N LEU A 230 14.36 2.90 -17.22
CA LEU A 230 15.13 2.60 -16.01
C LEU A 230 16.62 2.54 -16.30
N GLN A 231 17.36 3.41 -15.61
CA GLN A 231 18.79 3.26 -15.48
C GLN A 231 19.15 2.04 -14.64
N GLN A 232 20.42 1.63 -14.71
CA GLN A 232 20.93 0.44 -14.00
C GLN A 232 20.62 0.43 -12.51
N THR A 233 20.55 1.60 -11.85
CA THR A 233 20.27 1.72 -10.41
C THR A 233 19.05 2.60 -10.14
N LEU A 234 18.04 2.03 -9.47
CA LEU A 234 16.87 2.75 -8.94
C LEU A 234 16.94 2.74 -7.41
N THR A 235 16.71 3.88 -6.77
CA THR A 235 16.61 3.98 -5.31
C THR A 235 15.27 4.59 -4.93
N ILE A 236 14.61 3.96 -3.96
CA ILE A 236 13.38 4.44 -3.34
C ILE A 236 13.68 4.61 -1.85
N ASP A 237 13.51 5.83 -1.35
CA ASP A 237 13.72 6.17 0.05
C ASP A 237 12.39 6.51 0.72
N LEU A 238 12.22 6.00 1.94
CA LEU A 238 11.14 6.36 2.86
C LEU A 238 11.78 6.98 4.09
N THR A 239 11.59 8.28 4.26
CA THR A 239 12.04 9.03 5.43
C THR A 239 10.84 9.40 6.30
N VAL A 240 10.93 9.10 7.59
CA VAL A 240 9.92 9.38 8.60
C VAL A 240 10.35 10.59 9.42
N ALA A 241 9.42 11.50 9.66
CA ALA A 241 9.65 12.64 10.54
C ALA A 241 8.44 12.88 11.45
N ALA A 242 8.70 13.24 12.70
CA ALA A 242 7.67 13.78 13.57
C ALA A 242 7.34 15.22 13.15
N LEU A 243 6.05 15.56 13.12
CA LEU A 243 5.61 16.94 13.02
C LEU A 243 5.72 17.52 14.42
N GLY A 244 6.55 18.56 14.58
CA GLY A 244 6.58 19.30 15.85
C GLY A 244 5.16 19.74 16.20
N LYS A 245 4.76 19.62 17.48
CA LYS A 245 3.48 20.18 17.92
C LYS A 245 3.45 21.64 17.51
N THR A 246 2.59 22.01 16.58
CA THR A 246 2.22 23.41 16.36
C THR A 246 1.48 23.87 17.61
N THR A 247 2.23 24.37 18.59
CA THR A 247 1.73 25.25 19.64
C THR A 247 1.36 26.58 18.99
N ASP A 248 0.27 26.58 18.25
CA ASP A 248 -0.50 27.77 17.94
C ASP A 248 -1.89 27.32 17.45
N ARG A 249 -2.79 27.16 18.41
CA ARG A 249 -4.19 27.52 18.19
C ARG A 249 -4.48 28.71 19.12
N PRO A 250 -5.05 29.81 18.60
CA PRO A 250 -5.43 30.97 19.41
C PRO A 250 -6.48 30.62 20.46
#